data_AF-A0A3D5RQI7-F1
#
_entry.id   AF-A0A3D5RQI7-F1
#
_cell.length_a   1.000
_cell.length_b   1.000
_cell.length_c   1.000
_cell.angle_alpha   90.00
_cell.angle_beta   90.00
_cell.angle_gamma   90.00
#
_symmetry.space_group_name_H-M   'P 1'
#
loop_
_entity.id
_entity.type
_entity.pdbx_description
1 polymer ?
#
loop_
_entity_poly.entity_id
_entity_poly.type
_entity_poly.pdbx_seq_one_letter_code
_entity_poly.pdbx_strand_id
1 'polypeptide(L)' 'TTGGTSDARFIKDACPVCEFGMVGLSMHKADENCTVSDLNNLTKVYLEVLDQYFALNAK' A
#
# COMPACT_ATOMS: atom_id res chain seq x y z
N THR A 1 -3.02 -7.26 -9.16
CA THR A 1 -1.62 -7.54 -9.53
C THR A 1 -1.63 -8.61 -10.61
N THR A 2 -0.78 -8.54 -11.64
CA THR A 2 -0.73 -9.51 -12.76
C THR A 2 0.07 -10.78 -12.42
N GLY A 3 0.07 -11.22 -11.16
CA GLY A 3 0.72 -12.49 -10.75
C GLY A 3 1.83 -12.35 -9.69
N GLY A 4 1.79 -11.33 -8.83
CA GLY A 4 2.69 -11.20 -7.68
C GLY A 4 2.18 -11.99 -6.46
N THR A 5 3.11 -12.47 -5.64
CA THR A 5 2.81 -13.06 -4.33
C THR A 5 2.83 -11.97 -3.25
N SER A 6 1.81 -11.93 -2.39
CA SER A 6 1.75 -11.04 -1.25
C SER A 6 1.28 -11.77 0.02
N ASP A 7 1.66 -11.24 1.18
CA ASP A 7 1.22 -11.64 2.52
C ASP A 7 -0.30 -11.51 2.70
N ALA A 8 -0.98 -10.68 1.90
CA ALA A 8 -2.44 -10.59 1.87
C ALA A 8 -3.13 -11.95 1.69
N ARG A 9 -2.46 -12.92 1.04
CA ARG A 9 -2.95 -14.30 0.90
C ARG A 9 -3.24 -14.99 2.23
N PHE A 10 -2.51 -14.64 3.28
CA PHE A 10 -2.66 -15.22 4.61
C PHE A 10 -3.66 -14.42 5.45
N ILE A 11 -3.73 -13.10 5.25
CA ILE A 11 -4.56 -12.19 6.05
C ILE A 11 -6.02 -12.22 5.60
N LYS A 12 -6.29 -12.47 4.30
CA LYS A 12 -7.65 -12.45 3.74
C LYS A 12 -8.63 -13.46 4.34
N ASP A 13 -8.13 -14.48 5.05
CA ASP A 13 -8.97 -15.42 5.80
C ASP A 13 -9.48 -14.85 7.14
N ALA A 14 -8.79 -13.84 7.68
CA ALA A 14 -9.11 -13.22 8.96
C ALA A 14 -9.99 -11.96 8.81
N CYS A 15 -9.83 -11.20 7.74
CA CYS A 15 -10.58 -9.96 7.52
C CYS A 15 -10.58 -9.55 6.02
N PRO A 16 -11.42 -8.57 5.62
CA PRO A 16 -11.28 -7.91 4.34
C PRO A 16 -9.90 -7.25 4.22
N VAL A 17 -9.17 -7.55 3.15
CA VAL A 17 -7.81 -7.04 2.90
C VAL A 17 -7.76 -6.31 1.57
N CYS A 18 -7.10 -5.16 1.57
CA CYS A 18 -6.72 -4.43 0.37
C CYS A 18 -5.20 -4.30 0.35
N GLU A 19 -4.62 -4.35 -0.85
CA GLU A 19 -3.21 -4.10 -1.07
C GLU A 19 -3.04 -2.84 -1.90
N PHE A 20 -2.24 -1.90 -1.39
CA PHE A 20 -2.00 -0.63 -2.05
C PHE A 20 -0.55 -0.18 -1.86
N GLY A 21 0.09 0.24 -2.95
CA GLY A 21 1.51 0.59 -2.95
C GLY A 21 1.93 1.29 -4.23
N MET A 22 3.20 1.68 -4.30
CA MET A 22 3.81 2.27 -5.49
C MET A 22 3.89 1.28 -6.65
N VAL A 23 4.02 1.82 -7.87
CA VAL A 23 4.26 0.99 -9.06
C VAL A 23 5.72 0.51 -9.06
N GLY A 24 5.92 -0.80 -8.93
CA GLY A 24 7.24 -1.45 -8.90
C GLY A 24 7.92 -1.58 -10.26
N LEU A 25 8.10 -0.51 -11.03
CA LEU A 25 8.71 -0.56 -12.39
C LEU A 25 10.15 -1.13 -12.39
N SER A 26 10.90 -0.85 -11.32
CA SER A 26 12.29 -1.25 -11.11
C SER A 26 12.45 -2.32 -10.02
N MET A 27 11.34 -2.85 -9.48
CA MET A 27 11.37 -3.84 -8.39
C MET A 27 12.20 -5.07 -8.78
N HIS A 28 13.09 -5.52 -7.89
CA HIS A 28 14.01 -6.64 -8.09
C HIS A 28 15.07 -6.42 -9.18
N LYS A 29 15.48 -5.18 -9.45
CA LYS A 29 16.57 -4.84 -10.38
C LYS A 29 17.69 -4.09 -9.65
N ALA A 30 18.89 -4.08 -10.23
CA ALA A 30 19.95 -3.19 -9.78
C ALA A 30 19.50 -1.72 -9.90
N ASP A 31 19.92 -0.88 -8.96
CA ASP A 31 19.50 0.53 -8.84
C ASP A 31 17.97 0.70 -8.79
N GLU A 32 17.27 -0.19 -8.08
CA GLU A 32 15.85 -0.07 -7.77
C GLU A 32 15.56 1.33 -7.19
N ASN A 33 14.62 2.02 -7.83
CA ASN A 33 14.30 3.40 -7.52
C ASN A 33 12.83 3.71 -7.77
N CYS A 34 12.36 4.78 -7.12
CA CYS A 34 11.06 5.38 -7.33
C CYS A 34 11.20 6.90 -7.41
N THR A 35 10.18 7.59 -7.90
CA THR A 35 10.17 9.05 -7.87
C THR A 35 9.85 9.54 -6.46
N VAL A 36 10.50 10.62 -6.03
CA VAL A 36 10.21 11.25 -4.73
C VAL A 36 8.75 11.74 -4.66
N SER A 37 8.19 12.14 -5.80
CA SER A 37 6.78 12.54 -5.90
C SER A 37 5.84 11.37 -5.56
N ASP A 38 6.09 10.18 -6.09
CA ASP A 38 5.27 8.99 -5.82
C ASP A 38 5.35 8.59 -4.35
N LEU A 39 6.53 8.67 -3.73
CA LEU A 39 6.71 8.41 -2.30
C LEU A 39 5.89 9.38 -1.43
N ASN A 40 5.95 10.67 -1.76
CA ASN A 40 5.18 11.71 -1.06
C ASN A 40 3.66 11.51 -1.25
N ASN A 41 3.23 11.13 -2.45
CA ASN A 41 1.82 10.87 -2.72
C ASN A 41 1.33 9.63 -1.99
N LEU A 42 2.11 8.54 -1.98
CA LEU A 42 1.79 7.33 -1.22
C LEU A 42 1.63 7.64 0.27
N THR A 43 2.54 8.44 0.82
CA THR A 43 2.49 8.87 2.23
C THR A 43 1.18 9.61 2.55
N LYS A 44 0.76 10.55 1.68
CA LYS A 44 -0.51 11.28 1.85
C LYS A 44 -1.72 10.36 1.82
N VAL A 45 -1.75 9.39 0.89
CA VAL A 45 -2.86 8.43 0.79
C VAL A 45 -2.98 7.59 2.06
N TYR A 46 -1.86 7.07 2.58
CA TYR A 46 -1.87 6.30 3.83
C TYR A 46 -2.34 7.13 5.02
N LEU A 47 -1.88 8.38 5.14
CA LEU A 47 -2.32 9.28 6.20
C LEU A 47 -3.83 9.52 6.12
N GLU A 48 -4.35 9.84 4.93
CA GLU A 48 -5.78 10.07 4.73
C GLU A 48 -6.63 8.84 5.06
N VAL A 49 -6.17 7.64 4.69
CA VAL A 49 -6.83 6.38 5.06
C VAL A 49 -6.88 6.19 6.58
N LEU A 50 -5.77 6.43 7.28
CA LEU A 50 -5.71 6.29 8.74
C LEU A 50 -6.59 7.32 9.43
N ASP A 51 -6.52 8.59 9.01
CA ASP A 51 -7.32 9.68 9.56
C ASP A 51 -8.82 9.38 9.42
N GLN A 52 -9.26 8.96 8.22
CA GLN A 52 -10.65 8.57 7.99
C GLN A 52 -11.04 7.35 8.82
N TYR A 53 -10.20 6.32 8.88
CA TYR A 53 -10.48 5.10 9.63
C TYR A 53 -10.66 5.37 11.13
N PHE A 54 -9.76 6.11 11.75
CA PHE A 54 -9.86 6.40 13.19
C PHE A 54 -10.94 7.45 13.51
N ALA A 55 -11.19 8.41 12.61
CA ALA A 55 -12.29 9.37 12.79
C ALA A 55 -13.67 8.70 12.78
N LEU A 56 -13.88 7.68 11.93
CA LEU A 56 -15.13 6.91 11.87
C LEU A 56 -15.36 6.04 13.11
N ASN A 57 -14.29 5.61 13.78
CA ASN A 57 -14.33 4.71 14.93
C ASN A 57 -14.26 5.45 16.29
N ALA A 58 -14.10 6.78 16.31
CA ALA A 58 -14.03 7.60 17.53
C ALA A 58 -15.42 7.94 18.13
N LYS A 59 -16.42 7.07 17.96
CA LYS A 59 -17.77 7.22 18.53
C LYS A 59 -17.94 6.44 19.83
#